data_AF-A0A7H4PNA7-F1
#
_entry.id   AF-A0A7H4PNA7-F1
#
_cell.length_a   1.000
_cell.length_b   1.000
_cell.length_c   1.000
_cell.angle_alpha   90.00
_cell.angle_beta   90.00
_cell.angle_gamma   90.00
#
_symmetry.space_group_name_H-M   'P 1'
#
loop_
_entity.id
_entity.type
_entity.pdbx_description
1 polymer ?
#
loop_
_entity_poly.entity_id
_entity_poly.type
_entity_poly.pdbx_seq_one_letter_code
_entity_poly.pdbx_strand_id
1 'polypeptide(L)'
;MAVVYDPMRNELFTATRGQGAQLNGYRLRGSSARDLDGTIIATGFPFKAKQHATSYMNILGNMFTECADFRRTGSAALDLAYVAAGRVDGYFEIALKPWDFAAGELIAREAGAIVCDFTRRP
;
A
#
# COMPACT_ATOMS: atom_id res chain seq x y z
N MET A 1 12.18 -0.99 -13.28
CA MET A 1 12.64 -1.67 -12.07
C MET A 1 12.27 -0.79 -10.89
N ALA A 2 11.92 -1.38 -9.75
CA ALA A 2 11.61 -0.68 -8.52
C ALA A 2 12.36 -1.32 -7.35
N VAL A 3 12.74 -0.49 -6.38
CA VAL A 3 13.45 -0.90 -5.18
C VAL A 3 12.91 -0.11 -3.99
N VAL A 4 12.59 -0.80 -2.90
CA VAL A 4 12.31 -0.21 -1.59
C VAL A 4 13.14 -0.98 -0.57
N TYR A 5 13.92 -0.28 0.24
CA TYR A 5 14.82 -0.89 1.22
C TYR A 5 14.51 -0.34 2.61
N ASP A 6 14.21 -1.25 3.56
CA ASP A 6 14.20 -0.94 4.98
C ASP A 6 15.57 -1.31 5.58
N PRO A 7 16.44 -0.33 5.90
CA PRO A 7 17.76 -0.60 6.44
C PRO A 7 17.73 -1.11 7.87
N MET A 8 16.68 -0.80 8.64
CA MET A 8 16.58 -1.21 10.05
C MET A 8 16.25 -2.69 10.18
N ARG A 9 15.49 -3.23 9.20
CA ARG A 9 15.10 -4.64 9.14
C ARG A 9 15.90 -5.46 8.14
N ASN A 10 16.75 -4.80 7.36
CA ASN A 10 17.45 -5.40 6.23
C ASN A 10 16.49 -6.10 5.25
N GLU A 11 15.42 -5.39 4.88
CA GLU A 11 14.40 -5.88 3.95
C GLU A 11 14.51 -5.17 2.61
N LEU A 12 14.90 -5.90 1.58
CA LEU A 12 15.04 -5.42 0.21
C LEU A 12 13.88 -5.91 -0.64
N PHE A 13 12.95 -5.02 -0.93
CA PHE A 13 11.85 -5.23 -1.86
C PHE A 13 12.28 -4.78 -3.26
N THR A 14 12.11 -5.66 -4.25
CA THR A 14 12.49 -5.38 -5.63
C THR A 14 11.42 -5.86 -6.59
N ALA A 15 11.29 -5.20 -7.74
CA ALA A 15 10.41 -5.66 -8.80
C ALA A 15 10.93 -5.22 -10.18
N THR A 16 10.73 -6.10 -11.16
CA THR A 16 10.99 -5.81 -12.57
C THR A 16 9.72 -6.09 -13.36
N ARG A 17 9.38 -5.19 -14.29
CA ARG A 17 8.14 -5.27 -15.04
C ARG A 17 8.03 -6.63 -15.76
N GLY A 18 6.95 -7.35 -15.51
CA GLY A 18 6.67 -8.66 -16.09
C GLY A 18 7.50 -9.82 -15.51
N GLN A 19 8.26 -9.60 -14.43
CA GLN A 19 9.12 -10.62 -13.80
C GLN A 19 8.70 -10.92 -12.35
N GLY A 20 7.71 -10.20 -11.81
CA GLY A 20 7.26 -10.33 -10.44
C GLY A 20 8.07 -9.49 -9.45
N ALA A 21 7.59 -9.48 -8.21
CA ALA A 21 8.22 -8.81 -7.08
C ALA A 21 8.91 -9.82 -6.14
N GLN A 22 9.96 -9.37 -5.45
CA GLN A 22 10.70 -10.15 -4.46
C GLN A 22 10.95 -9.36 -3.18
N LEU A 23 11.02 -10.07 -2.05
CA LEU A 23 11.59 -9.61 -0.78
C LEU A 23 12.80 -10.50 -0.46
N ASN A 24 13.99 -9.91 -0.39
CA ASN A 24 15.24 -10.63 -0.10
C ASN A 24 15.45 -11.87 -1.01
N GLY A 25 15.05 -11.76 -2.28
CA GLY A 25 15.13 -12.85 -3.26
C GLY A 25 13.94 -13.82 -3.29
N TYR A 26 13.05 -13.78 -2.30
CA TYR A 26 11.85 -14.61 -2.26
C TYR A 26 10.69 -13.94 -2.98
N ARG A 27 10.00 -14.68 -3.86
CA ARG A 27 8.89 -14.16 -4.65
C ARG A 27 7.71 -13.77 -3.76
N LEU A 28 7.15 -12.59 -4.01
CA LEU A 28 5.98 -12.09 -3.33
C LEU A 28 4.69 -12.48 -4.05
N ARG A 29 3.65 -12.74 -3.26
CA ARG A 29 2.25 -12.83 -3.67
C ARG A 29 1.47 -12.05 -2.62
N GLY A 30 0.67 -11.08 -3.03
CA GLY A 30 -0.12 -10.26 -2.12
C GLY A 30 -1.15 -11.08 -1.33
N SER A 31 -2.00 -10.38 -0.56
CA SER A 31 -3.08 -11.02 0.21
C SER A 31 -4.07 -11.78 -0.69
N SER A 32 -4.68 -12.82 -0.13
CA SER A 32 -5.75 -13.61 -0.76
C SER A 32 -7.16 -13.21 -0.30
N ALA A 33 -7.29 -12.11 0.45
CA ALA A 33 -8.59 -11.58 0.89
C ALA A 33 -9.51 -11.31 -0.31
N ARG A 34 -10.80 -11.65 -0.16
CA ARG A 34 -11.81 -11.54 -1.23
C ARG A 34 -12.80 -10.40 -1.03
N ASP A 35 -12.97 -10.00 0.23
CA ASP A 35 -13.80 -8.90 0.69
C ASP A 35 -13.03 -8.16 1.79
N LEU A 36 -13.67 -7.15 2.40
CA LEU A 36 -13.05 -6.37 3.46
C LEU A 36 -13.11 -7.08 4.82
N ASP A 37 -13.88 -8.16 4.97
CA ASP A 37 -14.05 -8.82 6.26
C ASP A 37 -12.71 -9.40 6.76
N GLY A 38 -12.35 -9.07 8.00
CA GLY A 38 -11.07 -9.48 8.59
C GLY A 38 -9.83 -8.77 8.05
N THR A 39 -9.95 -7.84 7.09
CA THR A 39 -8.78 -7.21 6.45
C THR A 39 -8.13 -6.11 7.30
N ILE A 40 -6.83 -5.94 7.12
CA ILE A 40 -6.01 -4.89 7.70
C ILE A 40 -5.57 -3.92 6.59
N ILE A 41 -5.98 -2.67 6.70
CA ILE A 41 -5.72 -1.65 5.68
C ILE A 41 -4.66 -0.66 6.16
N ALA A 42 -3.58 -0.51 5.39
CA ALA A 42 -2.59 0.54 5.64
C ALA A 42 -3.10 1.91 5.17
N THR A 43 -2.75 2.99 5.88
CA THR A 43 -3.15 4.34 5.48
C THR A 43 -2.24 5.42 6.05
N GLY A 44 -2.31 6.62 5.45
CA GLY A 44 -1.64 7.82 5.91
C GLY A 44 -2.60 9.02 6.01
N PHE A 45 -2.55 9.71 7.14
CA PHE A 45 -3.34 10.93 7.35
C PHE A 45 -2.85 12.08 6.46
N PRO A 46 -3.75 12.93 5.91
CA PRO A 46 -3.38 14.04 5.04
C PRO A 46 -2.81 15.24 5.81
N PHE A 47 -1.72 15.06 6.56
CA PHE A 47 -1.14 16.10 7.41
C PHE A 47 -0.61 17.31 6.63
N LYS A 48 -0.19 17.12 5.38
CA LYS A 48 0.24 18.16 4.44
C LYS A 48 -0.92 18.82 3.67
N ALA A 49 -2.12 18.24 3.74
CA ALA A 49 -3.30 18.66 3.00
C ALA A 49 -4.55 18.64 3.89
N LYS A 50 -4.48 19.35 5.02
CA LYS A 50 -5.49 19.34 6.08
C LYS A 50 -6.88 19.75 5.61
N GLN A 51 -7.01 20.45 4.48
CA GLN A 51 -8.30 20.74 3.86
C GLN A 51 -9.12 19.48 3.52
N HIS A 52 -8.47 18.31 3.39
CA HIS A 52 -9.15 17.03 3.13
C HIS A 52 -9.46 16.24 4.41
N ALA A 53 -9.21 16.78 5.61
CA ALA A 53 -9.35 16.04 6.87
C ALA A 53 -10.76 15.48 7.08
N THR A 54 -11.80 16.27 6.84
CA THR A 54 -13.20 15.82 7.00
C THR A 54 -13.54 14.68 6.03
N SER A 55 -13.18 14.84 4.74
CA SER A 55 -13.41 13.79 3.74
C SER A 55 -12.64 12.51 4.07
N TYR A 56 -11.40 12.63 4.52
CA TYR A 56 -10.58 11.49 4.93
C TYR A 56 -11.21 10.74 6.12
N MET A 57 -11.66 11.45 7.16
CA MET A 57 -12.29 10.83 8.33
C MET A 57 -13.59 10.11 7.97
N ASN A 58 -14.36 10.64 7.01
CA ASN A 58 -15.56 9.97 6.51
C ASN A 58 -15.21 8.67 5.76
N ILE A 59 -14.18 8.69 4.92
CA ILE A 59 -13.70 7.48 4.22
C ILE A 59 -13.25 6.44 5.23
N LEU A 60 -12.43 6.84 6.20
CA LEU A 60 -11.91 5.95 7.24
C LEU A 60 -13.04 5.36 8.09
N GLY A 61 -14.01 6.17 8.49
CA GLY A 61 -15.18 5.73 9.26
C GLY A 61 -16.04 4.71 8.49
N ASN A 62 -16.30 4.94 7.21
CA ASN A 62 -17.05 4.00 6.38
C ASN A 62 -16.30 2.69 6.17
N MET A 63 -14.98 2.75 5.97
CA MET A 63 -14.17 1.54 5.76
C MET A 63 -14.02 0.74 7.05
N PHE A 64 -13.95 1.40 8.21
CA PHE A 64 -13.87 0.75 9.52
C PHE A 64 -15.08 -0.12 9.87
N THR A 65 -16.25 0.14 9.27
CA THR A 65 -17.43 -0.72 9.49
C THR A 65 -17.36 -2.04 8.72
N GLU A 66 -16.43 -2.18 7.78
CA GLU A 66 -16.28 -3.36 6.92
C GLU A 66 -14.94 -4.09 7.12
N CYS A 67 -13.85 -3.38 7.43
CA CYS A 67 -12.55 -3.97 7.70
C CYS A 67 -12.28 -4.19 9.20
N ALA A 68 -11.29 -5.01 9.53
CA ALA A 68 -10.95 -5.29 10.93
C ALA A 68 -10.16 -4.17 11.61
N ASP A 69 -9.12 -3.65 10.94
CA ASP A 69 -8.22 -2.68 11.56
C ASP A 69 -7.40 -1.89 10.52
N PHE A 70 -6.76 -0.80 10.97
CA PHE A 70 -5.86 0.00 10.16
C PHE A 70 -4.40 -0.05 10.65
N ARG A 71 -3.47 0.16 9.73
CA ARG A 71 -2.05 0.38 10.05
C ARG A 71 -1.61 1.73 9.54
N ARG A 72 -0.93 2.49 10.40
CA ARG A 72 -0.31 3.78 10.05
C ARG A 72 1.17 3.69 10.39
N THR A 73 2.00 3.26 9.43
CA THR A 73 3.45 3.10 9.65
C THR A 73 4.23 4.40 9.42
N GLY A 74 3.72 5.27 8.53
CA GLY A 74 4.33 6.55 8.19
C GLY A 74 5.29 6.51 7.01
N SER A 75 5.35 5.41 6.26
CA SER A 75 6.13 5.29 5.04
C SER A 75 5.28 4.66 3.93
N ALA A 76 4.77 5.50 3.02
CA ALA A 76 3.96 5.08 1.88
C ALA A 76 4.66 4.00 1.01
N ALA A 77 5.97 4.16 0.80
CA ALA A 77 6.75 3.19 0.03
C ALA A 77 6.80 1.82 0.70
N LEU A 78 6.91 1.76 2.04
CA LEU A 78 6.88 0.51 2.78
C LEU A 78 5.47 -0.06 2.89
N ASP A 79 4.45 0.79 3.04
CA ASP A 79 3.06 0.34 3.10
C ASP A 79 2.65 -0.36 1.78
N LEU A 80 3.04 0.19 0.63
CA LEU A 80 2.86 -0.48 -0.67
C LEU A 80 3.68 -1.77 -0.81
N ALA A 81 4.91 -1.79 -0.30
CA ALA A 81 5.72 -3.01 -0.26
C ALA A 81 5.11 -4.09 0.65
N TYR A 82 4.43 -3.68 1.73
CA TYR A 82 3.72 -4.56 2.64
C TYR A 82 2.44 -5.12 2.03
N VAL A 83 1.73 -4.35 1.20
CA VAL A 83 0.63 -4.88 0.36
C VAL A 83 1.17 -5.96 -0.56
N ALA A 84 2.29 -5.72 -1.24
CA ALA A 84 2.92 -6.70 -2.13
C ALA A 84 3.30 -8.00 -1.39
N ALA A 85 3.76 -7.88 -0.14
CA ALA A 85 4.12 -9.00 0.72
C ALA A 85 2.96 -9.63 1.50
N GLY A 86 1.72 -9.13 1.35
CA GLY A 86 0.56 -9.63 2.08
C GLY A 86 0.63 -9.41 3.60
N ARG A 87 1.45 -8.45 4.06
CA ARG A 87 1.52 -8.04 5.49
C ARG A 87 0.35 -7.15 5.90
N VAL A 88 -0.23 -6.47 4.91
CA VAL A 88 -1.49 -5.74 4.97
C VAL A 88 -2.26 -6.06 3.69
N ASP A 89 -3.57 -5.94 3.73
CA ASP A 89 -4.45 -6.36 2.65
C ASP A 89 -4.69 -5.26 1.62
N GLY A 90 -4.51 -4.00 2.02
CA GLY A 90 -4.70 -2.85 1.14
C GLY A 90 -4.02 -1.59 1.66
N TYR A 91 -4.02 -0.55 0.83
CA TYR A 91 -3.46 0.75 1.16
C TYR A 91 -4.25 1.89 0.50
N PHE A 92 -4.51 2.96 1.24
CA PHE A 92 -5.02 4.22 0.67
C PHE A 92 -4.42 5.43 1.40
N GLU A 93 -4.08 6.48 0.63
CA GLU A 93 -3.62 7.76 1.16
C GLU A 93 -3.95 8.90 0.18
N ILE A 94 -4.16 10.10 0.70
CA ILE A 94 -4.46 11.30 -0.10
C ILE A 94 -3.19 12.17 -0.21
N ALA A 95 -2.97 12.74 -1.40
CA ALA A 95 -1.94 13.74 -1.67
C ALA A 95 -0.47 13.26 -1.58
N LEU A 96 -0.21 12.02 -1.99
CA LEU A 96 1.16 11.53 -2.23
C LEU A 96 1.81 12.23 -3.42
N LYS A 97 3.13 12.35 -3.39
CA LYS A 97 3.94 12.78 -4.53
C LYS A 97 4.39 11.57 -5.35
N PRO A 98 4.72 11.73 -6.65
CA PRO A 98 5.11 10.61 -7.51
C PRO A 98 6.24 9.74 -6.93
N TRP A 99 7.22 10.35 -6.26
CA TRP A 99 8.34 9.62 -5.65
C TRP A 99 7.95 8.83 -4.40
N ASP A 100 6.85 9.16 -3.73
CA ASP A 100 6.41 8.45 -2.53
C ASP A 100 5.86 7.05 -2.87
N PHE A 101 5.30 6.87 -4.08
CA PHE A 101 4.66 5.62 -4.49
C PHE A 101 5.23 4.95 -5.73
N ALA A 102 5.97 5.63 -6.63
CA ALA A 102 6.37 5.05 -7.92
C ALA A 102 7.07 3.68 -7.82
N ALA A 103 7.95 3.49 -6.83
CA ALA A 103 8.60 2.21 -6.58
C ALA A 103 7.63 1.17 -5.98
N GLY A 104 6.89 1.57 -4.94
CA GLY A 104 5.93 0.71 -4.25
C GLY A 104 4.79 0.25 -5.16
N GLU A 105 4.30 1.10 -6.06
CA GLU A 105 3.27 0.80 -7.04
C GLU A 105 3.70 -0.35 -7.95
N LEU A 106 4.90 -0.27 -8.54
CA LEU A 106 5.39 -1.34 -9.41
C LEU A 106 5.58 -2.64 -8.62
N ILE A 107 6.08 -2.57 -7.39
CA ILE A 107 6.24 -3.73 -6.50
C ILE A 107 4.89 -4.38 -6.19
N ALA A 108 3.87 -3.59 -5.86
CA ALA A 108 2.52 -4.08 -5.59
C ALA A 108 1.88 -4.70 -6.84
N ARG A 109 1.98 -4.03 -8.00
CA ARG A 109 1.44 -4.53 -9.28
C ARG A 109 2.07 -5.87 -9.68
N GLU A 110 3.39 -5.99 -9.56
CA GLU A 110 4.12 -7.22 -9.88
C GLU A 110 3.85 -8.37 -8.87
N ALA A 111 3.32 -8.07 -7.69
CA ALA A 111 2.82 -9.06 -6.74
C ALA A 111 1.34 -9.44 -6.95
N GLY A 112 0.68 -8.83 -7.94
CA GLY A 112 -0.71 -9.10 -8.32
C GLY A 112 -1.74 -8.09 -7.80
N ALA A 113 -1.32 -7.02 -7.13
CA ALA A 113 -2.23 -5.98 -6.66
C ALA A 113 -2.65 -5.02 -7.79
N ILE A 114 -3.84 -4.43 -7.65
CA ILE A 114 -4.30 -3.34 -8.52
C ILE A 114 -4.05 -2.02 -7.82
N VAL A 115 -3.48 -1.06 -8.54
CA VAL A 115 -3.25 0.31 -8.03
C VAL A 115 -4.02 1.27 -8.91
N CYS A 116 -4.83 2.13 -8.29
CA CYS A 116 -5.67 3.13 -8.95
C CYS A 116 -5.91 4.34 -8.05
N ASP A 117 -6.39 5.44 -8.63
CA ASP A 117 -6.88 6.60 -7.89
C ASP A 117 -8.27 6.34 -7.26
N PHE A 118 -8.74 7.28 -6.43
CA PHE A 118 -10.04 7.18 -5.76
C PHE A 118 -11.25 7.12 -6.72
N THR A 119 -11.07 7.48 -7.99
CA THR A 119 -12.08 7.38 -9.05
C THR A 119 -11.88 6.16 -9.96
N ARG A 120 -11.01 5.23 -9.56
CA ARG A 120 -10.62 4.00 -10.28
C ARG A 120 -9.86 4.22 -11.59
N ARG A 121 -9.18 5.35 -11.76
CA ARG A 121 -8.23 5.53 -12.87
C ARG A 121 -6.89 4.89 -12.52
N PRO A 122 -6.22 4.22 -13.47
CA PRO A 122 -4.96 3.53 -13.22
C PRO A 122 -3.78 4.48 -12.96
#